data_AF-A0A964VL13-F1
#
_entry.id   AF-A0A964VL13-F1
#
_cell.length_a   1.000
_cell.length_b   1.000
_cell.length_c   1.000
_cell.angle_alpha   90.00
_cell.angle_beta   90.00
_cell.angle_gamma   90.00
#
_symmetry.space_group_name_H-M   'P 1'
#
loop_
_entity.id
_entity.type
_entity.pdbx_description
1 polymer ?
#
loop_
_entity_poly.entity_id
_entity_poly.type
_entity_poly.pdbx_seq_one_letter_code
_entity_poly.pdbx_strand_id
1 'polypeptide(L)' 'MTVLKAHFDGKVLIPDEPVNLPINCALEVQVKLLESAGVADKPLVRLAKLLSELPDNPNTPTDGAAQHDHYLYGLPKRL' A
#
# COMPACT_ATOMS: atom_id res chain seq x y z
N MET A 1 31.24 15.86 2.75
CA MET A 1 30.45 14.70 3.22
C MET A 1 29.16 14.71 2.42
N THR A 2 29.03 13.83 1.43
CA THR A 2 27.92 13.86 0.47
C THR A 2 26.92 12.78 0.86
N VAL A 3 25.69 13.16 1.18
CA VAL A 3 24.61 12.22 1.53
C VAL A 3 23.80 11.97 0.26
N LEU A 4 23.83 10.74 -0.24
CA LEU A 4 23.03 10.29 -1.38
C LEU A 4 21.85 9.46 -0.89
N LYS A 5 20.71 9.60 -1.56
CA LYS A 5 19.55 8.74 -1.32
C LYS A 5 19.68 7.51 -2.20
N ALA A 6 19.46 6.35 -1.61
CA ALA A 6 19.52 5.08 -2.30
C ALA A 6 18.47 4.15 -1.72
N HIS A 7 17.88 3.33 -2.58
CA HIS A 7 16.99 2.25 -2.17
C HIS A 7 17.72 0.90 -2.24
N PHE A 8 17.32 -0.01 -1.36
CA PHE A 8 17.86 -1.36 -1.33
C PHE A 8 16.91 -2.32 -2.04
N ASP A 9 17.35 -2.88 -3.16
CA ASP A 9 16.56 -3.81 -4.00
C ASP A 9 16.68 -5.27 -3.51
N GLY A 10 16.97 -5.49 -2.22
CA GLY A 10 17.16 -6.81 -1.64
C GLY A 10 18.55 -7.44 -1.86
N LYS A 11 19.32 -6.94 -2.84
CA LYS A 11 20.69 -7.42 -3.13
C LYS A 11 21.72 -6.31 -3.28
N VAL A 12 21.31 -5.15 -3.77
CA VAL A 12 22.19 -4.01 -4.08
C VAL A 12 21.56 -2.70 -3.60
N LEU A 13 22.41 -1.73 -3.23
CA LEU A 13 22.02 -0.35 -2.98
C LEU A 13 22.06 0.41 -4.31
N ILE A 14 20.92 0.94 -4.74
CA ILE A 14 20.76 1.66 -6.00
C ILE A 14 20.53 3.13 -5.66
N PRO A 15 21.40 4.06 -6.09
CA PRO A 15 21.17 5.49 -5.92
C PRO A 15 19.90 5.94 -6.66
N ASP A 16 19.10 6.78 -6.02
CA ASP A 16 17.88 7.34 -6.64
C ASP A 16 18.22 8.37 -7.74
N GLU A 17 19.40 9.00 -7.62
CA GLU A 17 19.89 10.02 -8.54
C GLU A 17 21.26 9.62 -9.11
N PRO A 18 21.61 10.03 -10.35
CA PRO A 18 22.92 9.78 -10.93
C PRO A 18 24.02 10.40 -10.08
N VAL A 19 24.90 9.58 -9.54
CA VAL A 19 26.01 10.06 -8.70
C VAL A 19 27.27 10.15 -9.53
N ASN A 20 27.88 11.33 -9.58
CA ASN A 20 29.17 11.53 -10.24
C ASN A 20 30.31 11.27 -9.24
N LEU A 21 30.79 10.03 -9.17
CA LEU A 21 31.89 9.61 -8.30
C LEU A 21 33.10 9.14 -9.11
N PRO A 22 34.33 9.36 -8.60
CA PRO A 22 35.54 8.85 -9.23
C PRO A 22 35.56 7.31 -9.28
N ILE A 23 36.05 6.79 -10.40
CA ILE A 23 36.17 5.35 -10.67
C ILE A 23 37.20 4.74 -9.69
N ASN A 24 36.90 3.57 -9.13
CA ASN A 24 37.75 2.83 -8.17
C ASN A 24 37.97 3.47 -6.80
N CYS A 25 37.02 4.24 -6.27
CA CYS A 25 37.08 4.72 -4.89
C CYS A 25 36.36 3.78 -3.91
N ALA A 26 37.01 3.49 -2.79
CA ALA A 26 36.36 2.86 -1.63
C ALA A 26 35.43 3.88 -0.96
N LEU A 27 34.17 3.53 -0.78
CA LEU A 27 33.15 4.39 -0.17
C LEU A 27 32.77 3.83 1.19
N GLU A 28 32.75 4.69 2.22
CA GLU A 28 32.19 4.36 3.53
C GLU A 28 30.68 4.64 3.49
N VAL A 29 29.86 3.61 3.70
CA VAL A 29 28.40 3.71 3.62
C VAL A 29 27.82 3.72 5.04
N GLN A 30 27.26 4.85 5.45
CA GLN A 30 26.46 4.92 6.66
C GLN A 30 24.98 4.69 6.31
N VAL A 31 24.48 3.49 6.62
CA VAL A 31 23.08 3.14 6.41
C VAL A 31 22.26 3.67 7.57
N LYS A 32 21.46 4.71 7.31
CA LYS A 32 20.38 5.13 8.20
C LYS A 32 19.07 4.65 7.61
N LEU A 33 18.40 3.73 8.31
CA LEU A 33 17.03 3.34 7.95
C LEU A 33 16.15 4.59 8.13
N LEU A 34 15.85 5.23 7.01
CA LEU A 34 14.78 6.22 6.96
C LEU A 34 13.49 5.41 7.01
N GLU A 35 12.64 5.70 8.00
CA GLU A 35 11.28 5.21 7.99
C GLU A 35 10.69 5.60 6.64
N SER A 36 10.41 4.58 5.83
CA SER A 36 9.74 4.77 4.55
C SER A 36 8.51 5.63 4.82
N ALA A 37 8.43 6.80 4.21
CA ALA A 37 7.20 7.58 4.08
C ALA A 37 6.17 6.87 3.15
N GLY A 38 6.17 5.54 3.22
CA GLY A 38 5.51 4.59 2.36
C GLY A 38 4.98 3.39 3.15
N VAL A 39 4.56 3.61 4.40
CA VAL A 39 3.24 3.07 4.79
C VAL A 39 2.23 4.18 4.49
N ALA A 40 2.19 4.59 3.22
CA ALA A 40 1.06 5.33 2.69
C ALA A 40 -0.16 4.45 2.98
N ASP A 41 -0.96 4.93 3.93
CA ASP A 41 -2.36 4.59 4.17
C ASP A 41 -2.86 3.55 3.18
N LYS A 42 -2.63 2.25 3.48
CA LYS A 42 -2.98 1.17 2.56
C LYS A 42 -4.48 1.33 2.32
N PRO A 43 -4.93 1.75 1.13
CA PRO A 43 -6.29 2.24 0.96
C PRO A 43 -7.31 1.15 1.29
N LEU A 44 -6.94 -0.11 1.05
CA LEU A 44 -7.72 -1.28 1.42
C LEU A 44 -7.81 -1.51 2.93
N VAL A 45 -6.75 -1.22 3.69
CA VAL A 45 -6.75 -1.32 5.17
C VAL A 45 -7.63 -0.22 5.76
N ARG A 46 -7.58 1.00 5.19
CA ARG A 46 -8.49 2.08 5.59
C ARG A 46 -9.94 1.76 5.25
N LEU A 47 -10.20 1.20 4.06
CA LEU A 47 -11.53 0.74 3.66
C LEU A 47 -12.06 -0.35 4.60
N ALA A 48 -11.22 -1.33 4.96
CA ALA A 48 -11.60 -2.40 5.88
C ALA A 48 -11.97 -1.86 7.27
N LYS A 49 -11.24 -0.86 7.79
CA LYS A 49 -11.58 -0.20 9.06
C LYS A 49 -12.95 0.48 9.01
N LEU A 50 -13.22 1.22 7.94
CA LEU A 50 -14.53 1.87 7.74
C LEU A 50 -15.67 0.86 7.64
N LEU A 51 -15.41 -0.31 7.02
CA LEU A 51 -16.42 -1.35 6.90
C LEU A 51 -16.82 -1.93 8.28
N SER A 52 -15.86 -2.05 9.21
CA SER A 52 -16.11 -2.53 10.57
C SER A 52 -16.87 -1.54 11.46
N GLU A 53 -16.94 -0.27 11.07
CA GLU A 53 -17.68 0.77 11.81
C GLU A 53 -19.15 0.88 11.37
N LEU A 54 -19.55 0.18 10.31
CA LEU A 54 -20.93 0.19 9.83
C LEU A 54 -21.87 -0.52 10.83
N PRO A 55 -23.08 0.02 11.04
CA PRO A 55 -24.06 -0.64 11.89
C PRO A 55 -24.54 -1.96 11.27
N ASP A 56 -24.79 -2.95 12.11
CA ASP A 56 -25.42 -4.20 11.69
C ASP A 56 -26.80 -3.92 11.08
N ASN A 57 -26.99 -4.40 9.85
CA ASN A 57 -28.26 -4.30 9.15
C ASN A 57 -28.87 -5.70 9.02
N PRO A 58 -30.03 -5.97 9.64
CA PRO A 58 -30.66 -7.30 9.59
C PRO A 58 -31.12 -7.71 8.18
N ASN A 59 -31.10 -6.80 7.22
CA ASN A 59 -31.46 -7.06 5.82
C ASN A 59 -30.23 -7.28 4.91
N THR A 60 -29.01 -7.40 5.47
CA THR A 60 -27.82 -7.72 4.67
C THR A 60 -27.84 -9.19 4.25
N PRO A 61 -27.48 -9.48 2.99
CA PRO A 61 -27.34 -10.87 2.56
C PRO A 61 -26.19 -11.53 3.32
N THR A 62 -26.38 -12.78 3.77
CA THR A 62 -25.38 -13.56 4.52
C THR A 62 -24.05 -13.70 3.78
N ASP A 63 -24.09 -13.82 2.44
CA ASP A 63 -22.92 -13.92 1.56
C ASP A 63 -22.46 -12.55 1.02
N GLY A 64 -23.05 -11.44 1.49
CA GLY A 64 -22.73 -10.08 1.01
C GLY A 64 -23.19 -9.76 -0.42
N ALA A 65 -23.47 -10.77 -1.25
CA ALA A 65 -23.74 -10.61 -2.67
C ALA A 65 -25.00 -11.35 -3.18
N ALA A 66 -25.76 -12.04 -2.32
CA ALA A 66 -26.94 -12.82 -2.74
C ALA A 66 -28.01 -11.98 -3.48
N GLN A 67 -28.04 -10.66 -3.25
CA GLN A 67 -28.94 -9.69 -3.88
C GLN A 67 -28.28 -8.90 -5.03
N HIS A 68 -27.15 -9.38 -5.58
CA HIS A 68 -26.41 -8.68 -6.62
C HIS A 68 -27.29 -8.24 -7.80
N ASP A 69 -28.15 -9.13 -8.31
CA ASP A 69 -29.06 -8.83 -9.42
C ASP A 69 -30.08 -7.73 -9.09
N HIS A 70 -30.51 -7.66 -7.83
CA HIS A 70 -31.37 -6.57 -7.36
C HIS A 70 -30.62 -5.23 -7.37
N TYR A 71 -29.37 -5.21 -6.91
CA TYR A 71 -28.57 -3.98 -6.87
C TYR A 71 -28.06 -3.53 -8.24
N LEU A 72 -27.73 -4.47 -9.12
CA LEU A 72 -27.15 -4.18 -10.43
C LEU A 72 -28.22 -3.93 -11.51
N TYR A 73 -29.31 -4.68 -11.49
CA TYR A 73 -30.34 -4.65 -12.53
C TYR A 73 -31.71 -4.15 -12.05
N GLY A 74 -31.87 -3.86 -10.75
CA GLY A 74 -33.15 -3.40 -10.19
C GLY A 74 -34.23 -4.49 -10.11
N LEU A 75 -33.84 -5.77 -10.25
CA LEU A 75 -34.75 -6.90 -10.13
C LEU A 75 -35.33 -7.02 -8.70
N PRO A 76 -36.48 -7.68 -8.48
CA PRO A 76 -36.99 -7.88 -7.12
C PRO A 76 -35.99 -8.63 -6.24
N LYS A 77 -35.97 -8.32 -4.94
CA LYS A 77 -35.10 -9.02 -3.98
C LYS A 77 -35.45 -10.50 -3.93
N ARG A 78 -34.43 -11.35 -3.94
CA ARG A 78 -34.56 -12.79 -3.73
C ARG A 78 -35.00 -13.02 -2.28
N LEU A 79 -36.03 -13.83 -2.09
CA LEU A 79 -36.57 -14.18 -0.77
C LEU A 79 -35.62 -15.11 -0.01
#